data_AF-A0A9W6R6S5-F1
#
_entry.id   AF-A0A9W6R6S5-F1
#
_cell.length_a   1.000
_cell.length_b   1.000
_cell.length_c   1.000
_cell.angle_alpha   90.00
_cell.angle_beta   90.00
_cell.angle_gamma   90.00
#
_symmetry.space_group_name_H-M   'P 1'
#
loop_
_entity.id
_entity.type
_entity.pdbx_description
1 polymer ?
#
loop_
_entity_poly.entity_id
_entity_poly.type
_entity_poly.pdbx_seq_one_letter_code
_entity_poly.pdbx_strand_id
1 'polypeptide(L)' 'MPGSTSAPATGPVLIHHSTDPDVIVVEYELVARVENGPRGAARFIGVLTARDGRIVHWREYQNVLAMAEAMAPRQ' A
#
# COMPACT_ATOMS: atom_id res chain seq x y z
N MET A 1 -12.53 -24.31 13.33
CA MET A 1 -13.05 -23.08 12.69
C MET A 1 -12.11 -22.75 11.53
N PRO A 2 -12.56 -22.68 10.26
CA PRO A 2 -11.69 -22.23 9.18
C PRO A 2 -11.36 -20.75 9.40
N GLY A 3 -10.07 -20.40 9.33
CA GLY A 3 -9.59 -19.04 9.52
C GLY A 3 -10.18 -18.11 8.47
N SER A 4 -11.02 -17.18 8.91
CA SER A 4 -11.49 -16.06 8.09
C SER A 4 -10.30 -15.11 7.86
N THR A 5 -9.58 -15.32 6.78
CA THR A 5 -8.64 -14.32 6.26
C THR A 5 -9.49 -13.22 5.63
N SER A 6 -9.81 -12.18 6.42
CA SER A 6 -10.35 -10.94 5.84
C SER A 6 -9.31 -10.39 4.86
N ALA A 7 -9.69 -10.16 3.60
CA ALA A 7 -8.86 -9.41 2.66
C ALA A 7 -8.35 -8.12 3.33
N PRO A 8 -7.11 -7.67 3.05
CA PRO A 8 -6.63 -6.41 3.57
C PRO A 8 -7.62 -5.31 3.18
N ALA A 9 -8.18 -4.62 4.17
CA ALA A 9 -9.03 -3.47 3.92
C ALA A 9 -8.12 -2.34 3.45
N THR A 10 -8.14 -2.01 2.17
CA THR A 10 -7.49 -0.82 1.64
C THR A 10 -8.32 0.40 2.06
N GLY A 11 -7.67 1.42 2.63
CA GLY A 11 -8.29 2.74 2.75
C GLY A 11 -8.64 3.33 1.36
N PRO A 12 -9.23 4.54 1.29
CA PRO A 12 -9.53 5.16 0.00
C PRO A 12 -8.27 5.24 -0.87
N VAL A 13 -8.40 4.81 -2.12
CA VAL A 13 -7.34 4.91 -3.13
C VAL A 13 -7.52 6.21 -3.90
N LEU A 14 -6.47 7.03 -3.94
CA LEU A 14 -6.44 8.28 -4.69
C LEU A 14 -5.60 8.08 -5.95
N ILE A 15 -6.15 8.45 -7.10
CA ILE A 15 -5.46 8.35 -8.39
C ILE A 15 -5.19 9.77 -8.88
N HIS A 16 -3.93 10.06 -9.15
CA HIS A 16 -3.47 11.31 -9.71
C HIS A 16 -3.03 11.06 -11.16
N HIS A 17 -3.66 11.79 -12.08
CA HIS A 17 -3.25 11.80 -13.48
C HIS A 17 -1.98 12.64 -13.63
N SER A 18 -1.02 12.10 -14.39
CA SER A 18 0.19 12.82 -14.77
C SER A 18 0.05 13.41 -16.18
N THR A 19 0.99 14.25 -16.59
CA THR A 19 1.05 14.75 -17.97
C THR A 19 1.58 13.70 -18.96
N ASP A 20 2.28 12.66 -18.50
CA ASP A 20 2.59 11.46 -19.28
C ASP A 20 1.43 10.47 -19.13
N PRO A 21 0.69 10.14 -20.21
CA PRO A 21 -0.47 9.25 -20.14
C PRO A 21 -0.12 7.83 -19.70
N ASP A 22 1.13 7.43 -19.84
CA ASP A 22 1.63 6.11 -19.45
C ASP A 22 2.12 6.08 -18.00
N VAL A 23 1.95 7.17 -17.24
CA VAL A 23 2.31 7.28 -15.83
C VAL A 23 1.10 7.60 -14.96
N ILE A 24 0.88 6.76 -13.94
CA ILE A 24 -0.14 6.95 -12.90
C ILE A 24 0.56 7.11 -11.56
N VAL A 25 0.13 8.08 -10.76
CA VAL A 25 0.53 8.22 -9.37
C VAL A 25 -0.66 7.85 -8.49
N VAL A 26 -0.44 6.95 -7.52
CA VAL A 26 -1.49 6.41 -6.65
C VAL A 26 -1.13 6.60 -5.20
N GLU A 27 -2.05 7.12 -4.39
CA GLU A 27 -1.94 7.08 -2.93
C GLU A 27 -2.92 6.05 -2.37
N TYR A 28 -2.46 5.24 -1.41
CA TYR A 28 -3.29 4.22 -0.78
C TYR A 28 -2.80 3.91 0.65
N GLU A 29 -3.68 3.31 1.43
CA GLU A 29 -3.37 2.81 2.75
C GLU A 29 -3.35 1.28 2.73
N LEU A 30 -2.23 0.70 3.15
CA LEU A 30 -2.11 -0.74 3.35
C LEU A 30 -2.37 -1.06 4.82
N VAL A 31 -3.40 -1.87 5.07
CA VAL A 31 -3.69 -2.42 6.39
C VAL A 31 -3.18 -3.85 6.46
N ALA A 32 -2.23 -4.10 7.36
CA ALA A 32 -1.65 -5.40 7.60
C ALA A 32 -2.03 -5.91 9.00
N ARG A 33 -2.22 -7.23 9.11
CA ARG A 33 -2.27 -7.92 10.40
C ARG A 33 -0.95 -8.68 10.55
N VAL A 34 -0.15 -8.32 11.54
CA VAL A 34 1.03 -9.10 11.92
C VAL A 34 0.55 -10.31 12.71
N GLU A 35 1.12 -11.49 12.47
CA GLU A 35 0.76 -12.70 13.20
C GLU A 35 1.01 -12.50 14.70
N ASN A 36 -0.03 -12.67 15.52
CA ASN A 36 -0.05 -12.36 16.96
C ASN A 36 0.24 -10.88 17.33
N GLY A 37 0.24 -9.97 16.35
CA GLY A 37 0.47 -8.55 16.55
C GLY A 37 -0.79 -7.69 16.32
N PRO A 38 -0.69 -6.38 16.62
CA PRO A 38 -1.78 -5.45 16.35
C PRO A 38 -2.06 -5.33 14.84
N ARG A 39 -3.28 -4.90 14.49
CA ARG A 39 -3.54 -4.39 13.13
C ARG A 39 -2.76 -3.08 12.98
N GLY A 40 -1.94 -3.01 11.94
CA GLY A 40 -1.18 -1.84 11.56
C GLY A 40 -1.66 -1.28 10.22
N ALA A 41 -1.56 0.03 10.03
CA ALA A 41 -1.85 0.69 8.77
C ALA A 41 -0.70 1.64 8.42
N ALA A 42 -0.34 1.70 7.15
CA ALA A 42 0.64 2.64 6.64
C ALA A 42 0.19 3.19 5.28
N ARG A 43 0.59 4.45 5.01
CA ARG A 43 0.28 5.12 3.74
C ARG A 43 1.46 5.02 2.79
N PHE A 44 1.11 4.88 1.51
CA PHE A 44 2.02 4.64 0.41
C PHE A 44 1.68 5.59 -0.73
N ILE A 45 2.70 5.96 -1.49
CA ILE A 45 2.54 6.57 -2.80
C ILE A 45 3.30 5.75 -3.84
N GLY A 46 2.58 5.22 -4.82
CA GLY A 46 3.10 4.45 -5.94
C GLY A 46 3.20 5.32 -7.20
N VAL A 47 4.26 5.13 -7.97
CA VAL A 47 4.43 5.67 -9.32
C VAL A 47 4.56 4.48 -10.27
N LEU A 48 3.55 4.29 -11.10
CA LEU A 48 3.43 3.21 -12.04
C LEU A 48 3.65 3.74 -13.46
N THR A 49 4.53 3.10 -14.21
CA THR A 49 4.64 3.29 -15.66
C THR A 49 4.12 2.05 -16.37
N ALA A 50 3.16 2.23 -17.27
CA ALA A 50 2.64 1.18 -18.12
C ALA A 50 3.02 1.42 -19.58
N ARG A 51 3.29 0.36 -20.35
CA ARG A 51 3.42 0.41 -21.81
C ARG A 51 2.74 -0.84 -22.38
N ASP A 52 2.00 -0.70 -23.47
CA ASP A 52 1.27 -1.81 -24.11
C ASP A 52 0.39 -2.61 -23.13
N GLY A 53 -0.25 -1.91 -22.17
CA GLY A 53 -1.09 -2.53 -21.15
C GLY A 53 -0.33 -3.32 -20.08
N ARG A 54 1.01 -3.21 -20.01
CA ARG A 54 1.86 -3.90 -19.02
C ARG A 54 2.56 -2.91 -18.12
N ILE A 55 2.69 -3.24 -16.84
CA ILE A 55 3.53 -2.47 -15.90
C ILE A 55 4.99 -2.73 -16.27
N VAL A 56 5.70 -1.68 -16.67
CA VAL A 56 7.13 -1.74 -17.00
C VAL A 56 8.02 -1.14 -15.92
N HIS A 57 7.45 -0.29 -15.06
CA HIS A 57 8.15 0.24 -13.89
C HIS A 57 7.17 0.48 -12.74
N TRP A 58 7.60 0.10 -11.54
CA TRP A 58 6.90 0.34 -10.28
C TRP A 58 7.89 0.91 -9.27
N ARG A 59 7.60 2.12 -8.79
CA ARG A 59 8.34 2.75 -7.71
C ARG A 59 7.37 3.11 -6.60
N GLU A 60 7.69 2.73 -5.38
CA GLU A 60 6.85 2.95 -4.22
C GLU A 60 7.62 3.74 -3.16
N TYR A 61 6.98 4.74 -2.57
CA TYR A 61 7.49 5.46 -1.42
C TYR A 61 6.64 5.14 -0.22
N GLN A 62 7.32 4.76 0.85
CA GLN A 62 6.72 4.20 2.05
C GLN A 62 7.03 5.12 3.24
N ASN A 63 6.07 5.29 4.14
CA ASN A 63 6.38 5.83 5.46
C ASN A 63 6.97 4.74 6.35
N VAL A 64 8.28 4.49 6.19
CA VAL A 64 9.00 3.41 6.89
C VAL A 64 8.94 3.55 8.42
N LEU A 65 8.86 4.77 8.95
CA LEU A 65 8.75 4.99 10.39
C LEU A 65 7.37 4.58 10.90
N ALA A 66 6.30 5.03 10.24
CA ALA A 66 4.93 4.62 10.60
C ALA A 66 4.73 3.11 10.47
N MET A 67 5.36 2.47 9.48
CA MET A 67 5.36 1.01 9.36
C MET A 67 6.06 0.35 10.55
N ALA A 68 7.24 0.83 10.94
CA ALA A 68 7.97 0.29 12.08
C ALA A 68 7.16 0.44 13.39
N GLU A 69 6.53 1.59 13.61
CA GLU A 69 5.64 1.82 14.75
C GLU A 69 4.42 0.88 14.75
N ALA A 70 3.79 0.70 13.60
CA ALA A 70 2.61 -0.15 13.45
C ALA A 70 2.92 -1.65 13.66
N MET A 71 4.17 -2.07 13.42
CA MET A 71 4.65 -3.44 13.62
C MET A 71 5.31 -3.66 14.98
N ALA A 72 5.57 -2.60 15.74
CA ALA A 72 6.23 -2.71 17.04
C ALA A 72 5.35 -3.48 18.05
N PRO A 73 5.95 -4.34 18.91
CA PRO A 73 5.25 -4.90 20.05
C PRO A 73 4.69 -3.79 20.94
N ARG A 74 3.46 -3.93 21.43
CA ARG A 74 2.98 -3.05 22.51
C ARG A 74 3.73 -3.38 23.80
N GLN A 75 4.26 -2.35 24.46
CA GLN A 75 4.78 -2.41 25.82
C GLN A 75 3.63 -2.46 26.82
#